data_AF-A0AA88WY12-F1
#
_entry.id   AF-A0AA88WY12-F1
#
_cell.length_a   1.000
_cell.length_b   1.000
_cell.length_c   1.000
_cell.angle_alpha   90.00
_cell.angle_beta   90.00
_cell.angle_gamma   90.00
#
_symmetry.space_group_name_H-M   'P 1'
#
loop_
_entity.id
_entity.type
_entity.pdbx_description
1 polymer ?
#
loop_
_entity_poly.entity_id
_entity_poly.type
_entity_poly.pdbx_seq_one_letter_code
_entity_poly.pdbx_strand_id
1 'polypeptide(L)'
;MNLDYALRVDAHAALMAESSTEQKAAYEKWERSNRISLMIMKGFIMTAIRRAIPDSDNAKLYLAHIEEQFQGPFKAHATSLVTKMVALKYSGSNGVRDHILQMNNMASQLKSLDMKISEVIQKVGAPLSHIVDNDAPKVVPNDVPPIMDPAPIPANEQPLRRLGRERQAAISDDYIVYLDETDYNLGI
;
A
#
# COMPACT_ATOMS: atom_id res chain seq x y z
N MET A 1 -17.85 -6.34 -30.34
CA MET A 1 -17.83 -7.71 -29.77
C MET A 1 -17.90 -7.58 -28.25
N ASN A 2 -18.76 -8.33 -27.56
CA ASN A 2 -18.82 -8.31 -26.09
C ASN A 2 -17.92 -9.44 -25.56
N LEU A 3 -16.77 -9.10 -24.98
CA LEU A 3 -15.70 -10.05 -24.63
C LEU A 3 -15.93 -10.70 -23.26
N ASP A 4 -16.67 -10.05 -22.37
CA ASP A 4 -16.87 -10.48 -20.98
C ASP A 4 -18.25 -11.12 -20.76
N TYR A 5 -18.98 -11.39 -21.84
CA TYR A 5 -20.29 -12.04 -21.80
C TYR A 5 -20.25 -13.38 -21.05
N ALA A 6 -19.20 -14.19 -21.26
CA ALA A 6 -19.00 -15.46 -20.56
C ALA A 6 -18.66 -15.33 -19.06
N LEU A 7 -18.24 -14.15 -18.61
CA LEU A 7 -17.98 -13.88 -17.19
C LEU A 7 -19.26 -13.49 -16.44
N ARG A 8 -20.24 -12.89 -17.15
CA ARG A 8 -21.51 -12.43 -16.57
C ARG A 8 -22.60 -13.50 -16.60
N VAL A 9 -22.61 -14.34 -17.64
CA VAL A 9 -23.64 -15.35 -17.88
C VAL A 9 -23.07 -16.74 -17.66
N ASP A 10 -23.74 -17.56 -16.85
CA ASP A 10 -23.34 -18.94 -16.62
C ASP A 10 -23.48 -19.80 -17.87
N ALA A 11 -22.60 -20.79 -17.98
CA ALA A 11 -22.64 -21.78 -19.05
C ALA A 11 -24.03 -22.41 -19.11
N HIS A 12 -24.74 -22.23 -20.23
CA HIS A 12 -26.00 -22.92 -20.44
C HIS A 12 -25.72 -24.42 -20.54
N ALA A 13 -26.45 -25.23 -19.76
CA ALA A 13 -26.39 -26.67 -19.84
C ALA A 13 -26.59 -27.09 -21.30
N ALA A 14 -25.72 -27.98 -21.76
CA ALA A 14 -25.58 -28.41 -23.14
C ALA A 14 -26.92 -28.45 -23.88
N LEU A 15 -26.97 -27.73 -25.01
CA LEU A 15 -28.09 -27.70 -25.93
C LEU A 15 -28.56 -29.14 -26.20
N MET A 16 -29.67 -29.54 -25.57
CA MET A 16 -30.37 -30.76 -25.92
C MET A 16 -30.81 -30.66 -27.38
N ALA A 17 -31.00 -31.81 -28.04
CA ALA A 17 -31.25 -31.90 -29.48
C ALA A 17 -32.45 -31.05 -29.96
N GLU A 18 -33.40 -30.70 -29.08
CA GLU A 18 -34.54 -29.82 -29.37
C GLU A 18 -34.30 -28.29 -29.20
N SER A 19 -33.06 -27.84 -29.01
CA SER A 19 -32.79 -26.40 -28.81
C SER A 19 -33.18 -25.52 -30.02
N SER A 20 -33.82 -24.39 -29.71
CA SER A 20 -34.20 -23.36 -30.69
C SER A 20 -32.95 -22.76 -31.37
N THR A 21 -33.11 -22.27 -32.60
CA THR A 21 -32.05 -21.57 -33.35
C THR A 21 -31.45 -20.40 -32.56
N GLU A 22 -32.28 -19.71 -31.77
CA GLU A 22 -31.88 -18.61 -30.89
C GLU A 22 -31.00 -19.08 -29.72
N GLN A 23 -31.32 -20.23 -29.13
CA GLN A 23 -30.52 -20.82 -28.05
C GLN A 23 -29.14 -21.27 -28.56
N LYS A 24 -29.10 -21.84 -29.77
CA LYS A 24 -27.84 -22.20 -30.44
C LYS A 24 -26.96 -20.97 -30.69
N ALA A 25 -27.54 -19.89 -31.21
CA ALA A 25 -26.83 -18.64 -31.43
C ALA A 25 -26.30 -18.00 -30.11
N ALA A 26 -27.10 -18.07 -29.04
CA ALA A 26 -26.70 -17.59 -27.72
C ALA A 26 -25.52 -18.39 -27.15
N TYR A 27 -25.56 -19.72 -27.25
CA TYR A 27 -24.47 -20.60 -26.83
C TYR A 27 -23.19 -20.33 -27.63
N GLU A 28 -23.27 -20.22 -28.95
CA GLU A 28 -22.09 -19.90 -29.77
C GLU A 28 -21.47 -18.54 -29.41
N LYS A 29 -22.29 -17.56 -29.07
CA LYS A 29 -21.82 -16.24 -28.62
C LYS A 29 -21.12 -16.35 -27.27
N TRP A 30 -21.68 -17.14 -26.34
CA TRP A 30 -21.06 -17.44 -25.06
C TRP A 30 -19.72 -18.15 -25.23
N GLU A 31 -19.67 -19.19 -26.06
CA GLU A 31 -18.46 -19.98 -26.32
C GLU A 31 -17.34 -19.15 -26.96
N ARG A 32 -17.68 -18.27 -27.92
CA ARG A 32 -16.70 -17.33 -28.49
C ARG A 32 -16.16 -16.36 -27.43
N SER A 33 -17.02 -15.82 -26.56
CA SER A 33 -16.61 -14.95 -25.47
C SER A 33 -15.71 -15.69 -24.48
N ASN A 34 -16.10 -16.90 -24.07
CA ASN A 34 -15.37 -17.77 -23.15
C ASN A 34 -13.94 -18.02 -23.63
N ARG A 35 -13.78 -18.45 -24.90
CA ARG A 35 -12.46 -18.70 -25.50
C ARG A 35 -11.57 -17.45 -25.52
N ILE A 36 -12.14 -16.30 -25.86
CA ILE A 36 -11.38 -15.04 -25.92
C ILE A 36 -10.98 -14.59 -24.51
N SER A 37 -11.88 -14.67 -23.52
CA SER A 37 -11.54 -14.34 -22.13
C SER A 37 -10.41 -15.22 -21.61
N LEU A 38 -10.46 -16.54 -21.86
CA LEU A 38 -9.38 -17.46 -21.47
C LEU A 38 -8.06 -17.11 -22.14
N MET A 39 -8.07 -16.84 -23.45
CA MET A 39 -6.86 -16.45 -24.19
C MET A 39 -6.22 -15.18 -23.62
N ILE A 40 -7.05 -14.18 -23.31
CA ILE A 40 -6.62 -12.94 -22.67
C ILE A 40 -6.03 -13.23 -21.30
N MET A 41 -6.78 -13.86 -20.40
CA MET A 41 -6.30 -14.13 -19.03
C MET A 41 -5.01 -14.96 -19.02
N LYS A 42 -4.95 -16.06 -19.80
CA LYS A 42 -3.74 -16.92 -19.89
C LYS A 42 -2.56 -16.24 -20.58
N GLY A 43 -2.81 -15.23 -21.42
CA GLY A 43 -1.80 -14.45 -22.13
C GLY A 43 -1.18 -13.33 -21.29
N PHE A 44 -1.96 -12.71 -20.39
CA PHE A 44 -1.47 -11.68 -19.47
C PHE A 44 -0.68 -12.25 -18.29
N ILE A 45 -0.90 -13.52 -17.94
CA ILE A 45 -0.19 -14.18 -16.83
C ILE A 45 1.15 -14.75 -17.33
N MET A 46 2.24 -14.37 -16.66
CA MET A 46 3.57 -14.93 -16.91
C MET A 46 3.56 -16.47 -16.82
N THR A 47 4.25 -17.13 -17.74
CA THR A 47 4.29 -18.60 -17.85
C THR A 47 4.80 -19.29 -16.58
N ALA A 48 5.71 -18.66 -15.85
CA ALA A 48 6.23 -19.16 -14.57
C ALA A 48 5.14 -19.24 -13.48
N ILE A 49 4.24 -18.26 -13.46
CA ILE A 49 3.14 -18.16 -12.50
C ILE A 49 1.95 -19.01 -12.95
N ARG A 50 1.71 -19.09 -14.27
CA ARG A 50 0.58 -19.82 -14.86
C ARG A 50 0.54 -21.29 -14.48
N ARG A 51 1.69 -21.93 -14.23
CA ARG A 51 1.77 -23.33 -13.79
C ARG A 51 1.19 -23.59 -12.40
N ALA A 52 1.07 -22.56 -11.57
CA ALA A 52 0.49 -22.68 -10.23
C ALA A 52 -1.04 -22.59 -10.22
N ILE A 53 -1.66 -22.24 -11.35
CA ILE A 53 -3.10 -22.04 -11.47
C ILE A 53 -3.71 -23.30 -12.12
N PRO A 54 -4.70 -23.95 -11.49
CA PRO A 54 -5.43 -25.06 -12.10
C PRO A 54 -6.09 -24.62 -13.42
N ASP A 55 -5.91 -25.43 -14.46
CA ASP A 55 -6.51 -25.12 -15.77
C ASP A 55 -8.03 -25.34 -15.78
N SER A 56 -8.74 -24.60 -16.62
CA SER A 56 -10.18 -24.68 -16.79
C SER A 56 -10.60 -24.22 -18.19
N ASP A 57 -11.58 -24.92 -18.76
CA ASP A 57 -12.20 -24.58 -20.05
C ASP A 57 -13.29 -23.52 -19.92
N ASN A 58 -13.68 -23.16 -18.70
CA ASN A 58 -14.59 -22.06 -18.41
C ASN A 58 -13.80 -20.86 -17.86
N ALA A 59 -13.91 -19.72 -18.54
CA ALA A 59 -13.28 -18.45 -18.18
C ALA A 59 -13.65 -17.98 -16.77
N LYS A 60 -14.92 -18.12 -16.39
CA LYS A 60 -15.40 -17.71 -15.06
C LYS A 60 -14.77 -18.55 -13.96
N LEU A 61 -14.65 -19.87 -14.17
CA LEU A 61 -13.96 -20.77 -13.23
C LEU A 61 -12.46 -20.52 -13.20
N TYR A 62 -11.82 -20.28 -14.36
CA TYR A 62 -10.40 -19.94 -14.41
C TYR A 62 -10.09 -18.64 -13.66
N LEU A 63 -10.97 -17.63 -13.76
CA LEU A 63 -10.86 -16.40 -12.99
C LEU A 63 -10.96 -16.65 -11.48
N ALA A 64 -11.85 -17.54 -11.04
CA ALA A 64 -11.95 -17.94 -9.64
C ALA A 64 -10.68 -18.67 -9.16
N HIS A 65 -10.08 -19.54 -9.98
CA HIS A 65 -8.80 -20.17 -9.65
C HIS A 65 -7.66 -19.14 -9.51
N ILE A 66 -7.61 -18.12 -10.38
CA ILE A 66 -6.66 -17.02 -10.24
C ILE A 66 -6.86 -16.34 -8.89
N GLU A 67 -8.09 -15.96 -8.58
CA GLU A 67 -8.42 -15.31 -7.32
C GLU A 67 -7.97 -16.16 -6.14
N GLU A 68 -8.38 -17.43 -6.07
CA GLU A 68 -8.04 -18.32 -4.98
C GLU A 68 -6.52 -18.46 -4.75
N GLN A 69 -5.75 -18.60 -5.83
CA GLN A 69 -4.29 -18.76 -5.74
C GLN A 69 -3.58 -17.51 -5.19
N PHE A 70 -4.09 -16.31 -5.49
CA PHE A 70 -3.42 -15.06 -5.11
C PHE A 70 -4.01 -14.36 -3.89
N GLN A 71 -5.21 -14.71 -3.42
CA GLN A 71 -5.82 -14.11 -2.22
C GLN A 71 -5.06 -14.45 -0.92
N GLY A 72 -4.59 -15.70 -0.78
CA GLY A 72 -3.89 -16.17 0.42
C GLY A 72 -2.57 -15.45 0.74
N PRO A 73 -1.64 -15.33 -0.24
CA PRO A 73 -0.36 -14.66 -0.04
C PRO A 73 -0.47 -13.21 0.44
N PHE A 74 -1.41 -12.42 -0.11
CA PHE A 74 -1.60 -11.03 0.31
C PHE A 74 -2.08 -10.92 1.76
N LYS A 75 -3.03 -11.78 2.17
CA LYS A 75 -3.51 -11.84 3.55
C LYS A 75 -2.42 -12.27 4.53
N ALA A 76 -1.63 -13.28 4.19
CA ALA A 76 -0.51 -13.73 5.01
C ALA A 76 0.58 -12.64 5.13
N HIS A 77 0.87 -11.94 4.05
CA HIS A 77 1.82 -10.83 4.04
C HIS A 77 1.34 -9.67 4.92
N ALA A 78 0.09 -9.25 4.78
CA ALA A 78 -0.51 -8.21 5.62
C ALA A 78 -0.49 -8.60 7.11
N THR A 79 -0.84 -9.86 7.42
CA THR A 79 -0.78 -10.40 8.80
C THR A 79 0.64 -10.38 9.36
N SER A 80 1.62 -10.80 8.55
CA SER A 80 3.04 -10.73 8.92
C SER A 80 3.47 -9.29 9.22
N LEU A 81 3.02 -8.34 8.41
CA LEU A 81 3.38 -6.93 8.57
C LEU A 81 2.77 -6.32 9.82
N VAL A 82 1.49 -6.55 10.09
CA VAL A 82 0.83 -6.12 11.33
C VAL A 82 1.51 -6.74 12.55
N THR A 83 1.84 -8.03 12.49
CA THR A 83 2.56 -8.72 13.59
C THR A 83 3.91 -8.05 13.86
N LYS A 84 4.66 -7.72 12.80
CA LYS A 84 5.92 -6.97 12.93
C LYS A 84 5.70 -5.58 13.51
N MET A 85 4.69 -4.83 13.07
CA MET A 85 4.38 -3.50 13.61
C MET A 85 4.05 -3.54 15.11
N VAL A 86 3.26 -4.53 15.56
CA VAL A 86 2.92 -4.68 16.99
C VAL A 86 4.12 -5.13 17.81
N ALA A 87 4.96 -6.01 17.27
CA ALA A 87 6.17 -6.48 17.94
C ALA A 87 7.29 -5.43 17.99
N LEU A 88 7.36 -4.53 16.99
CA LEU A 88 8.39 -3.52 16.87
C LEU A 88 8.16 -2.38 17.87
N LYS A 89 8.66 -2.56 19.10
CA LYS A 89 8.75 -1.49 20.11
C LYS A 89 9.95 -0.59 19.85
N TYR A 90 9.84 0.67 20.25
CA TYR A 90 10.97 1.59 20.21
C TYR A 90 11.99 1.23 21.32
N SER A 91 13.20 0.86 20.95
CA SER A 91 14.25 0.40 21.86
C SER A 91 15.22 1.51 22.32
N GLY A 92 15.12 2.73 21.77
CA GLY A 92 16.08 3.81 22.02
C GLY A 92 17.43 3.66 21.32
N SER A 93 17.76 2.47 20.80
CA SER A 93 19.04 2.19 20.10
C SER A 93 19.04 2.68 18.65
N ASN A 94 17.89 2.66 17.98
CA ASN A 94 17.71 3.27 16.66
C ASN A 94 17.16 4.68 16.83
N GLY A 95 17.53 5.59 15.90
CA GLY A 95 17.01 6.96 15.92
C GLY A 95 15.49 6.98 15.79
N VAL A 96 14.83 7.93 16.46
CA VAL A 96 13.36 8.10 16.39
C VAL A 96 12.88 8.22 14.95
N ARG A 97 13.65 8.93 14.10
CA ARG A 97 13.36 9.08 12.67
C ARG A 97 13.31 7.74 11.94
N ASP A 98 14.23 6.83 12.24
CA ASP A 98 14.29 5.51 11.60
C ASP A 98 13.11 4.64 12.04
N HIS A 99 12.76 4.71 13.32
CA HIS A 99 11.60 3.99 13.85
C HIS A 99 10.29 4.48 13.19
N ILE A 100 10.10 5.80 13.08
CA ILE A 100 8.94 6.39 12.40
C ILE A 100 8.90 5.97 10.93
N LEU A 101 10.05 6.00 10.24
CA LEU A 101 10.13 5.63 8.83
C LEU A 101 9.79 4.15 8.62
N GLN A 102 10.29 3.26 9.47
CA GLN A 102 9.96 1.84 9.42
C GLN A 102 8.46 1.60 9.65
N MET A 103 7.86 2.25 10.66
CA MET A 103 6.43 2.16 10.94
C MET A 103 5.59 2.69 9.78
N ASN A 104 5.99 3.82 9.17
CA ASN A 104 5.28 4.42 8.05
C ASN A 104 5.38 3.56 6.77
N ASN A 105 6.55 2.99 6.48
CA ASN A 105 6.73 2.08 5.35
C ASN A 105 5.83 0.84 5.47
N MET A 106 5.76 0.24 6.67
CA MET A 106 4.84 -0.87 6.90
C MET A 106 3.37 -0.43 6.72
N ALA A 107 2.98 0.73 7.25
CA ALA A 107 1.62 1.25 7.05
C ALA A 107 1.29 1.51 5.57
N SER A 108 2.24 2.01 4.77
CA SER A 108 2.04 2.26 3.34
C SER A 108 1.93 0.97 2.53
N GLN A 109 2.70 -0.06 2.89
CA GLN A 109 2.56 -1.41 2.32
C GLN A 109 1.18 -2.01 2.59
N LEU A 110 0.63 -1.88 3.81
CA LEU A 110 -0.74 -2.34 4.10
C LEU A 110 -1.79 -1.61 3.28
N LYS A 111 -1.62 -0.30 3.08
CA LYS A 111 -2.50 0.49 2.21
C LYS A 111 -2.45 0.02 0.76
N SER A 112 -1.27 -0.39 0.28
CA SER A 112 -1.12 -0.94 -1.09
C SER A 112 -1.83 -2.29 -1.29
N LEU A 113 -2.00 -3.06 -0.21
CA LEU A 113 -2.72 -4.33 -0.21
C LEU A 113 -4.24 -4.16 -0.04
N ASP A 114 -4.74 -2.91 -0.01
CA ASP A 114 -6.13 -2.55 0.31
C ASP A 114 -6.64 -3.14 1.64
N MET A 115 -5.71 -3.43 2.58
CA MET A 115 -6.05 -4.00 3.88
C MET A 115 -6.01 -2.94 4.97
N LYS A 116 -7.14 -2.77 5.68
CA LYS A 116 -7.17 -1.96 6.90
C LYS A 116 -6.52 -2.72 8.05
N ILE A 117 -5.63 -2.05 8.78
CA ILE A 117 -4.98 -2.61 9.99
C ILE A 117 -6.02 -3.18 10.96
N SER A 118 -7.15 -2.50 11.13
CA SER A 118 -8.26 -2.94 12.00
C SER A 118 -8.86 -4.27 11.57
N GLU A 119 -8.99 -4.52 10.26
CA GLU A 119 -9.55 -5.75 9.73
C GLU A 119 -8.62 -6.95 9.94
N VAL A 120 -7.31 -6.72 9.80
CA VAL A 120 -6.29 -7.73 10.06
C VAL A 120 -6.22 -8.07 11.55
N ILE A 121 -6.23 -7.06 12.43
CA ILE A 121 -6.19 -7.26 13.88
C ILE A 121 -7.43 -8.03 14.38
N GLN A 122 -8.64 -7.73 13.88
CA GLN A 122 -9.87 -8.43 14.27
C GLN A 122 -9.87 -9.91 13.86
N LYS A 123 -9.31 -10.24 12.68
CA LYS A 123 -9.21 -11.63 12.19
C LYS A 123 -8.09 -12.44 12.87
N VAL A 124 -7.11 -11.76 13.47
CA VAL A 124 -5.94 -12.38 14.17
C VAL A 124 -6.21 -12.48 15.68
N GLY A 125 -7.47 -12.47 16.13
CA GLY A 125 -7.87 -12.44 17.55
C GLY A 125 -7.43 -13.58 18.47
N ALA A 126 -6.38 -14.36 18.14
CA ALA A 126 -5.90 -15.48 18.96
C ALA A 126 -4.40 -15.45 19.38
N PRO A 127 -3.41 -14.89 18.65
CA PRO A 127 -2.02 -14.92 19.13
C PRO A 127 -1.54 -13.67 19.88
N LEU A 128 -2.26 -12.54 19.81
CA LEU A 128 -1.75 -11.25 20.30
C LEU A 128 -1.87 -11.04 21.81
N SER A 129 -2.55 -11.93 22.54
CA SER A 129 -2.74 -11.82 23.99
C SER A 129 -1.45 -11.97 24.81
N HIS A 130 -0.36 -12.47 24.21
CA HIS A 130 0.94 -12.62 24.89
C HIS A 130 1.93 -11.47 24.59
N ILE A 131 1.59 -10.51 23.71
CA ILE A 131 2.51 -9.41 23.34
C ILE A 131 2.22 -8.13 24.15
N VAL A 132 1.08 -8.07 24.83
CA VAL A 132 0.76 -7.01 25.78
C VAL A 132 1.24 -7.41 27.18
N ASP A 133 2.55 -7.52 27.35
CA ASP A 133 3.13 -7.23 28.67
C ASP A 133 2.94 -5.73 28.89
N ASN A 134 1.89 -5.41 29.65
CA ASN A 134 1.63 -4.09 30.22
C ASN A 134 2.70 -3.80 31.28
N ASP A 135 3.94 -3.60 30.86
CA ASP A 135 4.90 -2.84 31.65
C ASP A 135 4.96 -1.44 31.03
N ALA A 136 3.96 -0.63 31.40
CA ALA A 136 4.08 0.81 31.23
C ALA A 136 5.37 1.21 31.97
N PRO A 137 6.31 1.93 31.33
CA PRO A 137 7.47 2.42 32.06
C PRO A 137 6.94 3.24 33.24
N LYS A 138 7.22 2.79 34.47
CA LYS A 138 7.01 3.62 35.65
C LYS A 138 7.85 4.87 35.44
N VAL A 139 7.21 5.96 35.04
CA VAL A 139 7.76 7.29 35.16
C VAL A 139 7.96 7.48 36.66
N VAL A 140 9.17 7.22 37.13
CA VAL A 140 9.59 7.64 38.46
C VAL A 140 9.43 9.16 38.46
N PRO A 141 8.60 9.75 39.33
CA PRO A 141 8.54 11.18 39.47
C PRO A 141 9.95 11.63 39.88
N ASN A 142 10.69 12.24 38.95
CA ASN A 142 11.86 13.01 39.35
C ASN A 142 11.30 14.18 40.15
N ASP A 143 11.67 14.26 41.43
CA ASP A 143 11.36 15.39 42.29
C ASP A 143 11.78 16.68 41.57
N VAL A 144 10.79 17.44 41.10
CA VAL A 144 11.02 18.77 40.55
C VAL A 144 11.48 19.63 41.72
N PRO A 145 12.71 20.19 41.71
CA PRO A 145 13.11 21.10 42.76
C PRO A 145 12.17 22.32 42.77
N PRO A 146 11.88 22.93 43.94
CA PRO A 146 10.95 24.04 44.02
C PRO A 146 11.38 25.17 43.07
N ILE A 147 10.44 25.66 42.27
CA ILE A 147 10.61 26.89 41.50
C ILE A 147 10.76 28.01 42.53
N MET A 148 11.98 28.51 42.72
CA MET A 148 12.21 29.75 43.45
C MET A 148 11.70 30.89 42.56
N ASP A 149 10.76 31.68 43.07
CA ASP A 149 10.28 32.88 42.39
C ASP A 149 11.46 33.78 41.99
N PRO A 150 11.49 34.30 40.75
CA PRO A 150 12.58 35.18 40.34
C PRO A 150 12.51 36.49 41.13
N ALA A 151 13.60 36.82 41.82
CA ALA A 151 13.75 38.11 42.49
C ALA A 151 13.64 39.28 41.49
N PRO A 152 13.12 40.46 41.90
CA PRO A 152 13.00 41.61 41.01
C PRO A 152 14.39 42.06 40.53
N ILE A 153 14.62 42.03 39.21
CA ILE A 153 15.85 42.50 38.59
C ILE A 153 15.81 44.04 38.57
N PRO A 154 16.79 44.77 39.16
CA PRO A 154 16.82 46.22 39.06
C PRO A 154 17.10 46.65 37.62
N ALA A 155 16.28 47.57 37.10
CA ALA A 155 16.43 48.14 35.77
C ALA A 155 17.72 48.97 35.71
N ASN A 156 18.77 48.41 35.09
CA ASN A 156 19.97 49.14 34.76
C ASN A 156 20.02 49.31 33.23
N GLU A 157 19.73 50.52 32.76
CA GLU A 157 19.74 50.89 31.34
C GLU A 157 21.19 50.96 30.83
N GLN A 158 21.72 49.83 30.37
CA GLN A 158 22.93 49.82 29.55
C GLN A 158 22.57 49.70 28.06
N PRO A 159 23.04 50.62 27.19
CA PRO A 159 22.77 50.52 25.78
C PRO A 159 23.44 49.26 25.20
N LEU A 160 22.62 48.39 24.62
CA LEU A 160 23.04 47.17 23.95
C LEU A 160 24.07 47.50 22.85
N ARG A 161 25.31 47.03 23.02
CA ARG A 161 26.32 47.11 21.96
C ARG A 161 25.83 46.33 20.75
N ARG A 162 25.47 47.05 19.67
CA ARG A 162 25.18 46.47 18.36
C ARG A 162 26.45 45.80 17.83
N LEU A 163 26.51 44.47 17.89
CA LEU A 163 27.51 43.70 17.16
C LEU A 163 27.11 43.71 15.67
N GLY A 164 27.82 44.51 14.88
CA GLY A 164 27.74 44.47 13.43
C GLY A 164 28.18 43.11 12.94
N ARG A 165 27.22 42.22 12.66
CA ARG A 165 27.43 41.10 11.75
C ARG A 165 26.96 41.52 10.38
N GLU A 166 27.89 41.60 9.45
CA GLU A 166 27.61 41.63 8.02
C GLU A 166 26.67 40.47 7.69
N ARG A 167 25.57 40.78 7.00
CA ARG A 167 24.66 39.77 6.46
C ARG A 167 25.36 39.09 5.29
N GLN A 168 25.97 37.92 5.51
CA GLN A 168 26.29 37.04 4.38
C GLN A 168 24.98 36.40 3.90
N ALA A 169 24.64 36.63 2.63
CA ALA A 169 23.48 36.05 1.97
C ALA A 169 23.68 34.55 1.76
N ALA A 170 22.76 33.74 2.25
CA ALA A 170 22.75 32.29 2.06
C ALA A 170 21.92 31.90 0.82
N ILE A 171 22.27 32.45 -0.34
CA ILE A 171 21.69 32.06 -1.63
C ILE A 171 22.86 31.87 -2.58
N SER A 172 23.12 30.62 -2.97
CA SER A 172 24.02 30.30 -4.09
C SER A 172 23.32 30.70 -5.38
N ASP A 173 24.00 31.50 -6.18
CA ASP A 173 23.51 32.24 -7.34
C ASP A 173 23.47 31.40 -8.62
N ASP A 174 22.87 30.20 -8.56
CA ASP A 174 22.87 29.25 -9.70
C ASP A 174 21.54 29.23 -10.49
N TYR A 175 20.72 30.28 -10.37
CA TYR A 175 19.54 30.44 -11.21
C TYR A 175 19.75 31.59 -12.20
N ILE A 176 19.63 31.26 -13.49
CA ILE A 176 19.48 32.13 -14.66
C ILE A 176 20.78 32.56 -15.38
N VAL A 177 21.22 31.71 -16.29
CA VAL A 177 21.61 32.18 -17.63
C VAL A 177 20.73 31.43 -18.65
N TYR A 178 19.65 32.12 -19.02
CA TYR A 178 18.95 32.15 -20.32
C TYR A 178 19.10 30.89 -21.20
N LEU A 179 18.05 30.07 -21.39
CA LEU A 179 17.06 30.32 -22.45
C LEU A 179 17.66 31.06 -23.64
N ASP A 180 18.32 30.33 -24.53
CA ASP A 180 18.48 30.74 -25.92
C ASP A 180 18.33 29.50 -26.82
N GLU A 181 17.36 29.62 -27.73
CA GLU A 181 17.21 28.89 -29.00
C GLU A 181 16.84 27.38 -28.89
N THR A 182 15.54 27.01 -28.92
CA THR A 182 14.79 26.66 -30.16
C THR A 182 15.72 26.12 -31.25
N ASP A 183 15.85 24.80 -31.41
CA ASP A 183 15.00 24.07 -32.35
C ASP A 183 14.88 22.58 -32.00
N TYR A 184 13.83 22.20 -31.28
CA TYR A 184 13.27 20.86 -31.42
C TYR A 184 12.28 20.89 -32.59
N ASN A 185 12.76 20.57 -33.79
CA ASN A 185 11.88 20.23 -34.90
C ASN A 185 11.13 18.93 -34.56
N LEU A 186 9.86 19.10 -34.22
CA LEU A 186 8.82 18.08 -34.24
C LEU A 186 8.19 18.08 -35.65
N GLY A 187 8.11 16.91 -36.29
CA GLY A 187 7.37 16.66 -37.54
C GLY A 187 8.30 16.20 -38.67
N ILE A 188 8.09 15.08 -39.35
CA ILE A 188 6.88 14.28 -39.63
C ILE A 188 7.28 12.80 -39.68
#